data_AF-A0A3C1S1G0-F1
#
_entry.id   AF-A0A3C1S1G0-F1
#
_cell.length_a   1.000
_cell.length_b   1.000
_cell.length_c   1.000
_cell.angle_alpha   90.00
_cell.angle_beta   90.00
_cell.angle_gamma   90.00
#
_symmetry.space_group_name_H-M   'P 1'
#
loop_
_entity.id
_entity.type
_entity.pdbx_description
1 polymer ?
#
loop_
_entity_poly.entity_id
_entity_poly.type
_entity_poly.pdbx_seq_one_letter_code
_entity_poly.pdbx_strand_id
1 'polypeptide(L)'
;MIKSFHPKDKSHIHFWFLSTSRKNQGKGIGTKLIKEIKEYYNGRVIYFETSTKRNLNLYDRLGSNKIAIVDLKEYKLHIYNSDRNV
;
A
#
# COMPACT_ATOMS: atom_id res chain seq x y z
N MET A 1 4.88 15.82 -7.89
CA MET A 1 5.88 14.89 -7.33
C MET A 1 5.29 13.53 -6.96
N ILE A 2 4.31 13.40 -6.06
CA ILE A 2 3.78 12.06 -5.69
C ILE A 2 3.06 11.35 -6.86
N LYS A 3 2.25 12.10 -7.63
CA LYS A 3 1.53 11.57 -8.81
C LYS A 3 2.46 10.97 -9.89
N SER A 4 3.75 11.34 -9.96
CA SER A 4 4.66 10.78 -10.97
C SER A 4 5.11 9.36 -10.68
N PHE A 5 4.87 8.84 -9.46
CA PHE A 5 5.14 7.45 -9.11
C PHE A 5 3.98 6.50 -9.47
N HIS A 6 2.91 7.03 -10.04
CA HIS A 6 1.73 6.28 -10.44
C HIS A 6 1.62 6.21 -11.97
N PRO A 7 1.04 5.13 -12.54
CA PRO A 7 0.85 5.00 -13.98
C PRO A 7 -0.01 6.14 -14.54
N LYS A 8 0.39 6.66 -15.70
CA LYS A 8 -0.36 7.71 -16.42
C LYS A 8 -1.22 7.14 -17.55
N ASP A 9 -0.79 6.01 -18.09
CA ASP A 9 -1.32 5.32 -19.28
C ASP A 9 -2.14 4.08 -18.93
N LYS A 10 -2.09 3.62 -17.67
CA LYS A 10 -2.78 2.42 -17.20
C LYS A 10 -3.68 2.70 -16.00
N SER A 11 -4.85 2.06 -16.00
CA SER A 11 -5.75 2.08 -14.84
C SER A 11 -5.09 1.35 -13.67
N HIS A 12 -5.21 1.93 -12.47
CA HIS A 12 -4.71 1.38 -11.22
C HIS A 12 -5.62 1.80 -10.07
N ILE A 13 -5.50 1.11 -8.94
CA ILE A 13 -6.23 1.44 -7.72
C ILE A 13 -5.30 2.20 -6.78
N HIS A 14 -5.67 3.42 -6.40
CA HIS A 14 -4.99 4.17 -5.35
C HIS A 14 -5.65 3.84 -4.01
N PHE A 15 -4.95 3.09 -3.17
CA PHE A 15 -5.43 2.75 -1.85
C PHE A 15 -4.98 3.82 -0.84
N TRP A 16 -5.92 4.68 -0.43
CA TRP A 16 -5.65 5.87 0.39
C TRP A 16 -5.33 5.57 1.86
N PHE A 17 -6.18 4.84 2.56
CA PHE A 17 -6.03 4.64 4.00
C PHE A 17 -6.41 3.24 4.45
N LEU A 18 -5.55 2.64 5.29
CA LEU A 18 -5.87 1.47 6.07
C LEU A 18 -5.72 1.81 7.54
N SER A 19 -6.78 1.54 8.31
CA SER A 19 -6.74 1.67 9.76
C SER A 19 -7.58 0.59 10.42
N THR A 20 -7.24 0.28 11.66
CA THR A 20 -8.03 -0.57 12.54
C THR A 20 -8.09 0.09 13.91
N SER A 21 -9.24 0.03 14.58
CA SER A 21 -9.37 0.51 15.96
C SER A 21 -8.31 -0.11 16.86
N ARG A 22 -7.78 0.65 17.84
CA ARG A 22 -6.69 0.18 18.73
C ARG A 22 -6.94 -1.20 19.35
N LYS A 23 -8.16 -1.45 19.86
CA LYS A 23 -8.60 -2.73 20.45
C LYS A 23 -8.57 -3.95 19.50
N ASN A 24 -8.41 -3.70 18.19
CA ASN A 24 -8.44 -4.72 17.15
C ASN A 24 -7.11 -4.83 16.38
N GLN A 25 -6.09 -4.08 16.79
CA GLN A 25 -4.75 -4.20 16.21
C GLN A 25 -4.12 -5.55 16.57
N GLY A 26 -3.22 -6.05 15.71
CA GLY A 26 -2.52 -7.32 15.93
C GLY A 26 -3.34 -8.57 15.58
N LYS A 27 -4.64 -8.45 15.33
CA LYS A 27 -5.55 -9.58 15.02
C LYS A 27 -5.58 -10.00 13.54
N GLY A 28 -4.59 -9.60 12.73
CA GLY A 28 -4.54 -9.92 11.29
C GLY A 28 -5.60 -9.23 10.40
N ILE A 29 -6.44 -8.34 10.94
CA ILE A 29 -7.53 -7.69 10.19
C ILE A 29 -7.03 -6.89 8.99
N GLY A 30 -5.96 -6.11 9.15
CA GLY A 30 -5.38 -5.35 8.03
C GLY A 30 -4.89 -6.27 6.90
N THR A 31 -4.29 -7.42 7.26
CA THR A 31 -3.89 -8.43 6.28
C THR A 31 -5.10 -9.00 5.55
N LYS A 32 -6.17 -9.34 6.28
CA LYS A 32 -7.42 -9.86 5.71
C LYS A 32 -8.04 -8.86 4.73
N LEU A 33 -8.18 -7.60 5.15
CA LEU A 33 -8.72 -6.52 4.31
C LEU A 33 -7.92 -6.32 3.02
N ILE A 34 -6.59 -6.24 3.10
CA ILE A 34 -5.77 -6.07 1.89
C ILE A 34 -5.89 -7.28 0.96
N LYS A 35 -5.95 -8.51 1.50
CA LYS A 35 -6.16 -9.71 0.68
C LYS A 35 -7.50 -9.67 -0.04
N GLU A 36 -8.57 -9.31 0.65
CA GLU A 36 -9.91 -9.16 0.05
C GLU A 36 -9.94 -8.06 -1.03
N ILE A 37 -9.24 -6.94 -0.81
CA ILE A 37 -9.14 -5.88 -1.82
C ILE A 37 -8.32 -6.33 -3.04
N LYS A 38 -7.20 -7.03 -2.82
CA LYS A 38 -6.39 -7.61 -3.91
C LYS A 38 -7.22 -8.61 -4.73
N GLU A 39 -8.07 -9.39 -4.08
CA GLU A 39 -8.98 -10.32 -4.76
C GLU A 39 -10.10 -9.59 -5.50
N TYR A 40 -10.74 -8.61 -4.88
CA TYR A 40 -11.82 -7.84 -5.50
C TYR A 40 -11.36 -7.09 -6.76
N TYR A 41 -10.15 -6.54 -6.72
CA TYR A 41 -9.53 -5.85 -7.86
C TYR A 41 -8.53 -6.75 -8.61
N ASN A 42 -8.77 -8.06 -8.65
CA ASN A 42 -7.90 -8.99 -9.35
C ASN A 42 -7.62 -8.53 -10.80
N GLY A 43 -6.38 -8.65 -11.24
CA GLY A 43 -5.90 -8.15 -12.52
C GLY A 43 -5.58 -6.65 -12.56
N ARG A 44 -5.78 -5.89 -11.46
CA ARG A 44 -5.36 -4.48 -11.36
C ARG A 44 -4.25 -4.29 -10.33
N VAL A 45 -3.30 -3.42 -10.65
CA VAL A 45 -2.25 -3.03 -9.72
C VAL A 45 -2.81 -2.03 -8.70
N ILE A 46 -2.57 -2.32 -7.42
CA ILE A 46 -2.95 -1.46 -6.29
C ILE A 46 -1.70 -0.75 -5.80
N TYR A 47 -1.78 0.56 -5.67
CA TYR A 47 -0.75 1.41 -5.07
C TYR A 47 -1.10 1.74 -3.63
N PHE A 48 -0.13 1.58 -2.73
CA PHE A 48 -0.25 1.88 -1.31
C PHE A 48 0.71 3.00 -0.93
N GLU A 49 0.24 3.92 -0.11
CA GLU A 49 1.05 4.99 0.45
C GLU A 49 1.01 4.93 1.97
N THR A 50 2.16 5.09 2.63
CA THR A 50 2.19 5.16 4.10
C THR A 50 3.44 5.84 4.62
N SER A 51 3.28 6.60 5.70
CA SER A 51 4.37 7.08 6.55
C SER A 51 4.47 6.30 7.87
N THR A 52 3.55 5.35 8.11
CA THR A 52 3.49 4.61 9.37
C THR A 52 4.29 3.31 9.30
N LYS A 53 5.18 3.10 10.28
CA LYS A 53 6.06 1.92 10.36
C LYS A 53 5.29 0.58 10.38
N ARG A 54 4.11 0.55 11.01
CA ARG A 54 3.26 -0.65 11.08
C ARG A 54 2.77 -1.09 9.70
N ASN A 55 2.41 -0.15 8.84
CA ASN A 55 1.95 -0.45 7.49
C ASN A 55 3.10 -0.89 6.58
N LEU A 56 4.31 -0.36 6.77
CA LEU A 56 5.51 -0.84 6.05
C LEU A 56 5.69 -2.34 6.26
N ASN A 57 5.74 -2.78 7.52
CA ASN A 57 5.87 -4.20 7.86
C ASN A 57 4.70 -5.04 7.35
N LEU A 58 3.50 -4.48 7.22
CA LEU A 58 2.35 -5.17 6.65
C LEU A 58 2.50 -5.36 5.14
N TYR A 59 2.88 -4.31 4.41
CA TYR A 59 3.02 -4.34 2.96
C TYR A 59 4.19 -5.24 2.53
N ASP A 60 5.32 -5.19 3.24
CA ASP A 60 6.46 -6.07 3.01
C ASP A 60 6.05 -7.56 3.17
N ARG A 61 5.33 -7.91 4.25
CA ARG A 61 4.82 -9.28 4.47
C ARG A 61 3.78 -9.73 3.45
N LEU A 62 3.14 -8.80 2.75
CA LEU A 62 2.14 -9.07 1.72
C LEU A 62 2.75 -9.16 0.32
N GLY A 63 4.08 -9.14 0.22
CA GLY A 63 4.82 -9.23 -1.04
C GLY A 63 4.57 -8.04 -1.96
N SER A 64 4.28 -6.86 -1.39
CA SER A 64 4.18 -5.63 -2.19
C SER A 64 5.57 -5.07 -2.49
N ASN A 65 5.77 -4.50 -3.67
CA ASN A 65 7.06 -3.93 -4.07
C ASN A 65 7.16 -2.48 -3.61
N LYS A 66 8.31 -2.10 -3.03
CA LYS A 66 8.61 -0.72 -2.67
C LYS A 66 9.08 0.04 -3.92
N ILE A 67 8.36 1.08 -4.30
CA ILE A 67 8.60 1.85 -5.53
C ILE A 67 9.41 3.10 -5.26
N ALA A 68 9.09 3.81 -4.18
CA ALA A 68 9.75 5.07 -3.85
C ALA A 68 9.65 5.38 -2.37
N ILE A 69 10.56 6.27 -1.93
CA ILE A 69 10.49 6.97 -0.65
C ILE A 69 10.58 8.46 -0.97
N VAL A 70 9.57 9.20 -0.57
CA VAL A 70 9.50 10.66 -0.75
C VAL A 70 9.74 11.30 0.60
N ASP A 71 10.80 12.11 0.70
CA ASP A 71 11.07 12.89 1.91
C ASP A 71 10.16 14.13 1.93
N LEU A 72 9.22 14.16 2.87
CA LEU A 72 8.26 15.23 3.07
C LEU A 72 8.56 15.95 4.37
N LYS A 73 9.75 16.55 4.50
CA LYS A 73 10.24 17.40 5.62
C LYS A 73 10.06 16.82 7.04
N GLU A 74 8.82 16.63 7.47
CA GLU A 74 8.39 16.06 8.75
C GLU A 74 8.36 14.53 8.75
N TYR A 75 8.13 13.89 7.60
CA TYR A 75 8.06 12.44 7.51
C TYR A 75 8.47 11.92 6.13
N LYS A 76 8.75 10.62 6.06
CA LYS A 76 8.99 9.90 4.81
C LYS A 76 7.72 9.20 4.38
N LEU A 77 7.27 9.47 3.15
CA LEU A 77 6.17 8.75 2.53
C LEU A 77 6.73 7.61 1.69
N HIS A 78 6.34 6.38 2.01
CA HIS A 78 6.71 5.20 1.26
C HIS A 78 5.59 4.82 0.31
N ILE A 79 5.95 4.54 -0.95
CA ILE A 79 5.04 4.16 -2.01
C ILE A 79 5.32 2.70 -2.38
N TYR A 80 4.27 1.88 -2.42
CA TYR A 80 4.33 0.48 -2.80
C TYR A 80 3.34 0.16 -3.91
N ASN A 81 3.57 -0.92 -4.66
CA ASN A 81 2.56 -1.50 -5.55
C ASN A 81 2.34 -3.00 -5.27
N SER A 82 1.21 -3.53 -5.75
CA SER A 82 0.87 -4.96 -5.63
C SER A 82 1.28 -5.80 -6.84
N ASP A 83 2.08 -5.26 -7.75
CA ASP A 83 2.47 -5.97 -8.97
C ASP A 83 3.29 -7.21 -8.61
N ARG A 84 3.05 -8.33 -9.29
CA ARG A 84 3.79 -9.58 -9.07
C ARG A 84 4.76 -9.90 -10.21
N ASN A 85 4.79 -9.06 -11.26
CA ASN A 85 5.57 -9.27 -12.48
C ASN A 85 6.83 -8.39 -12.54
N VAL A 86 7.42 -8.05 -11.38
CA VAL A 86 8.74 -7.41 -11.30
C VAL A 86 9.79 -8.47 -11.00
#